data_AF-A0A9W9RCA4-F1
#
_entry.id   AF-A0A9W9RCA4-F1
#
_cell.length_a   1.000
_cell.length_b   1.000
_cell.length_c   1.000
_cell.angle_alpha   90.00
_cell.angle_beta   90.00
_cell.angle_gamma   90.00
#
_symmetry.space_group_name_H-M   'P 1'
#
loop_
_entity.id
_entity.type
_entity.pdbx_description
1 polymer ?
#
loop_
_entity_poly.entity_id
_entity_poly.type
_entity_poly.pdbx_seq_one_letter_code
_entity_poly.pdbx_strand_id
1 'polypeptide(L)'
;MASVFEIQSFWKLKFQVDGDRGFLACLIDSPQRYESKYWLLLYRCTATIDGNDRSQLWVIRQQWEIHRWLRERCSLTKVSNKQIASQRNLVNGLELCWKEASAEIHTKRFPKNGNFRKNGPVVWICKACWIEHVSFEQDVPLQSSIISLAVSIMWEAEQTFITGFDLLSADTRINFGYRLPGTQVLIDIHDRKLRGFMVDFGKCGIHAIRPIFNTGDTSSWIGQPGGNASYKSVKLVLDQDIKAFSGKFDLNSRHEGNR
;
A
#
# COMPACT_ATOMS: atom_id res chain seq x y z
N MET A 1 -34.28 2.09 27.09
CA MET A 1 -33.13 2.26 26.17
C MET A 1 -32.94 0.94 25.45
N ALA A 2 -33.25 0.84 24.16
CA ALA A 2 -33.00 -0.38 23.40
C ALA A 2 -31.49 -0.58 23.26
N SER A 3 -31.01 -1.80 23.49
CA SER A 3 -29.61 -2.15 23.30
C SER A 3 -29.25 -1.92 21.82
N VAL A 4 -28.08 -1.34 21.51
CA VAL A 4 -27.65 -1.07 20.12
C VAL A 4 -27.73 -2.33 19.25
N PHE A 5 -27.60 -3.52 19.86
CA PHE A 5 -27.71 -4.83 19.24
C PHE A 5 -29.14 -5.25 18.85
N GLU A 6 -30.18 -4.52 19.24
CA GLU A 6 -31.58 -4.78 18.83
C GLU A 6 -31.99 -3.96 17.60
N ILE A 7 -31.15 -3.00 17.20
CA ILE A 7 -31.43 -2.08 16.11
C ILE A 7 -31.11 -2.74 14.76
N GLN A 8 -32.10 -2.94 13.89
CA GLN A 8 -31.90 -3.57 12.58
C GLN A 8 -30.96 -2.78 11.66
N SER A 9 -30.94 -1.45 11.74
CA SER A 9 -30.01 -0.63 10.95
C SER A 9 -28.56 -0.86 11.35
N PHE A 10 -28.26 -1.14 12.63
CA PHE A 10 -26.93 -1.52 13.07
C PHE A 10 -26.45 -2.81 12.39
N TRP A 11 -27.30 -3.85 12.34
CA TRP A 11 -26.97 -5.11 11.67
C TRP A 11 -26.86 -4.96 10.16
N LYS A 12 -27.67 -4.08 9.54
CA LYS A 12 -27.56 -3.77 8.11
C LYS A 12 -26.16 -3.26 7.74
N LEU A 13 -25.53 -2.45 8.59
CA LEU A 13 -24.17 -1.94 8.34
C LEU A 13 -23.13 -3.07 8.21
N LYS A 14 -23.38 -4.23 8.85
CA LYS A 14 -22.49 -5.39 8.74
C LYS A 14 -22.46 -5.98 7.32
N PHE A 15 -23.51 -5.79 6.52
CA PHE A 15 -23.61 -6.30 5.15
C PHE A 15 -23.21 -5.28 4.09
N GLN A 16 -22.90 -4.02 4.46
CA GLN A 16 -22.37 -3.05 3.52
C GLN A 16 -21.08 -3.59 2.90
N VAL A 17 -20.74 -3.10 1.70
CA VAL A 17 -19.52 -3.49 0.96
C VAL A 17 -18.30 -3.54 1.89
N ASP A 18 -18.16 -2.61 2.85
CA ASP A 18 -17.02 -2.55 3.76
C ASP A 18 -17.26 -3.16 5.16
N GLY A 19 -18.42 -3.75 5.40
CA GLY A 19 -18.80 -4.36 6.68
C GLY A 19 -18.31 -5.80 6.85
N ASP A 20 -18.49 -6.36 8.06
CA ASP A 20 -18.08 -7.72 8.44
C ASP A 20 -18.57 -8.84 7.49
N ARG A 21 -19.64 -8.59 6.74
CA ARG A 21 -20.33 -9.49 5.80
C ARG A 21 -20.52 -8.84 4.42
N GLY A 22 -19.64 -7.91 4.04
CA GLY A 22 -19.71 -7.21 2.75
C GLY A 22 -19.66 -8.10 1.51
N PHE A 23 -19.15 -9.33 1.63
CA PHE A 23 -19.25 -10.35 0.58
C PHE A 23 -20.69 -10.74 0.21
N LEU A 24 -21.66 -10.38 1.06
CA LEU A 24 -23.09 -10.52 0.84
C LEU A 24 -23.77 -9.16 0.57
N ALA A 25 -23.04 -8.12 0.19
CA ALA A 25 -23.60 -6.79 -0.06
C ALA A 25 -24.69 -6.78 -1.13
N CYS A 26 -24.66 -7.72 -2.07
CA CYS A 26 -25.75 -7.90 -3.06
C CYS A 26 -27.13 -8.19 -2.41
N LEU A 27 -27.16 -8.68 -1.16
CA LEU A 27 -28.40 -8.83 -0.39
C LEU A 27 -29.04 -7.48 -0.06
N ILE A 28 -28.24 -6.40 0.03
CA ILE A 28 -28.73 -5.03 0.24
C ILE A 28 -29.33 -4.47 -1.05
N ASP A 29 -28.69 -4.75 -2.19
CA ASP A 29 -29.06 -4.18 -3.49
C ASP A 29 -30.27 -4.86 -4.15
N SER A 30 -30.88 -5.86 -3.49
CA SER A 30 -32.06 -6.59 -3.95
C SER A 30 -33.33 -6.15 -3.20
N PRO A 31 -33.98 -5.04 -3.58
CA PRO A 31 -35.14 -4.48 -2.88
C PRO A 31 -36.40 -5.38 -2.89
N GLN A 32 -36.39 -6.48 -3.66
CA GLN A 32 -37.51 -7.41 -3.76
C GLN A 32 -37.48 -8.56 -2.74
N ARG A 33 -36.41 -8.73 -1.95
CA ARG A 33 -36.39 -9.78 -0.91
C ARG A 33 -36.99 -9.26 0.40
N TYR A 34 -38.07 -9.89 0.84
CA TYR A 34 -38.72 -9.68 2.16
C TYR A 34 -37.73 -9.82 3.35
N GLU A 35 -36.59 -10.47 3.12
CA GLU A 35 -35.48 -10.68 4.06
C GLU A 35 -34.74 -9.40 4.47
N SER A 36 -34.89 -8.30 3.71
CA SER A 36 -34.28 -6.98 3.99
C SER A 36 -34.78 -6.29 5.26
N LYS A 37 -35.72 -6.91 6.00
CA LYS A 37 -36.24 -6.44 7.30
C LYS A 37 -35.63 -7.13 8.53
N TYR A 38 -34.88 -8.23 8.35
CA TYR A 38 -34.37 -9.06 9.45
C TYR A 38 -32.85 -9.28 9.38
N TRP A 39 -32.09 -8.18 9.27
CA TRP A 39 -30.63 -8.19 9.21
C TRP A 39 -29.97 -8.92 10.38
N LEU A 40 -30.52 -8.82 11.59
CA LEU A 40 -30.03 -9.57 12.75
C LEU A 40 -30.12 -11.10 12.53
N LEU A 41 -31.23 -11.58 11.95
CA LEU A 41 -31.43 -13.00 11.69
C LEU A 41 -30.47 -13.47 10.60
N LEU A 42 -30.37 -12.70 9.50
CA LEU A 42 -29.40 -12.97 8.44
C LEU A 42 -27.97 -13.03 8.97
N TYR A 43 -27.60 -12.10 9.87
CA TYR A 43 -26.29 -12.10 10.50
C TYR A 43 -26.05 -13.39 11.30
N ARG A 44 -27.02 -13.83 12.11
CA ARG A 44 -26.92 -15.09 12.87
C ARG A 44 -26.79 -16.31 11.96
N CYS A 45 -27.61 -16.41 10.91
CA CYS A 45 -27.58 -17.53 9.97
C CYS A 45 -26.27 -17.60 9.17
N THR A 46 -25.62 -16.47 8.95
CA THR A 46 -24.34 -16.39 8.21
C THR A 46 -23.13 -16.21 9.13
N ALA A 47 -23.32 -16.26 10.45
CA ALA A 47 -22.25 -16.09 11.42
C ALA A 47 -21.28 -17.28 11.44
N THR A 48 -21.80 -18.47 11.16
CA THR A 48 -21.09 -19.76 11.30
C THR A 48 -20.62 -20.33 9.96
N ILE A 49 -20.53 -19.52 8.89
CA ILE A 49 -19.93 -19.96 7.62
C ILE A 49 -18.45 -20.26 7.90
N ASP A 50 -18.12 -21.52 8.15
CA ASP A 50 -16.81 -21.96 8.61
C ASP A 50 -15.96 -22.53 7.48
N GLY A 51 -14.70 -22.84 7.79
CA GLY A 51 -13.71 -23.40 6.84
C GLY A 51 -14.02 -24.79 6.31
N ASN A 52 -14.93 -25.52 6.95
CA ASN A 52 -15.28 -26.89 6.58
C ASN A 52 -16.48 -26.96 5.65
N ASP A 53 -17.25 -25.87 5.56
CA ASP A 53 -18.33 -25.73 4.61
C ASP A 53 -17.79 -25.48 3.19
N ARG A 54 -17.93 -26.46 2.30
CA ARG A 54 -17.61 -26.32 0.86
C ARG A 54 -18.69 -25.56 0.09
N SER A 55 -19.60 -24.87 0.78
CA SER A 55 -20.64 -24.07 0.14
C SER A 55 -20.05 -22.96 -0.73
N GLN A 56 -20.83 -22.57 -1.74
CA GLN A 56 -20.51 -21.42 -2.58
C GLN A 56 -20.30 -20.14 -1.76
N LEU A 57 -20.98 -20.01 -0.61
CA LEU A 57 -20.85 -18.88 0.31
C LEU A 57 -19.46 -18.81 0.96
N TRP A 58 -18.89 -19.95 1.35
CA TRP A 58 -17.53 -19.97 1.86
C TRP A 58 -16.51 -19.56 0.80
N VAL A 59 -16.65 -20.06 -0.43
CA VAL A 59 -15.79 -19.67 -1.56
C VAL A 59 -15.89 -18.17 -1.83
N ILE A 60 -17.10 -17.61 -1.86
CA ILE A 60 -17.32 -16.16 -2.03
C ILE A 60 -16.69 -15.37 -0.89
N ARG A 61 -16.84 -15.83 0.36
CA ARG A 61 -16.19 -15.20 1.53
C ARG A 61 -14.67 -15.24 1.41
N GLN A 62 -14.08 -16.38 1.04
CA GLN A 62 -12.64 -16.52 0.81
C GLN A 62 -12.16 -15.55 -0.28
N GLN A 63 -12.82 -15.54 -1.43
CA GLN A 63 -12.49 -14.62 -2.51
C GLN A 63 -12.61 -13.16 -2.06
N TRP A 64 -13.64 -12.82 -1.29
CA TRP A 64 -13.81 -11.49 -0.74
C TRP A 64 -12.67 -11.08 0.20
N GLU A 65 -12.28 -11.93 1.15
CA GLU A 65 -11.14 -11.66 2.04
C GLU A 65 -9.83 -11.53 1.24
N ILE A 66 -9.60 -12.45 0.28
CA ILE A 66 -8.41 -12.44 -0.59
C ILE A 66 -8.34 -11.19 -1.44
N HIS A 67 -9.48 -10.59 -1.83
CA HIS A 67 -9.52 -9.40 -2.69
C HIS A 67 -9.73 -8.10 -1.91
N ARG A 68 -9.85 -8.15 -0.59
CA ARG A 68 -10.07 -6.95 0.24
C ARG A 68 -8.98 -5.90 0.05
N TRP A 69 -7.75 -6.32 -0.25
CA TRP A 69 -6.66 -5.42 -0.56
C TRP A 69 -6.88 -4.53 -1.77
N LEU A 70 -7.74 -4.90 -2.71
CA LEU A 70 -8.08 -4.03 -3.85
C LEU A 70 -8.65 -2.70 -3.36
N ARG A 71 -9.37 -2.71 -2.23
CA ARG A 71 -9.86 -1.50 -1.57
C ARG A 71 -8.70 -0.63 -1.06
N GLU A 72 -7.74 -1.24 -0.37
CA GLU A 72 -6.56 -0.53 0.12
C GLU A 72 -5.82 0.12 -1.05
N ARG A 73 -5.63 -0.63 -2.14
CA ARG A 73 -5.03 -0.14 -3.38
C ARG A 73 -5.79 1.02 -4.00
N CYS A 74 -7.13 0.98 -4.00
CA CYS A 74 -7.97 2.09 -4.47
C CYS A 74 -7.96 3.29 -3.53
N SER A 75 -7.61 3.09 -2.25
CA SER A 75 -7.54 4.14 -1.23
C SER A 75 -6.15 4.78 -1.13
N LEU A 76 -5.16 4.25 -1.86
CA LEU A 76 -3.82 4.83 -1.92
C LEU A 76 -3.88 6.24 -2.49
N THR A 77 -3.30 7.17 -1.74
CA THR A 77 -3.20 8.58 -2.14
C THR A 77 -1.75 8.92 -2.45
N LYS A 78 -1.52 9.60 -3.58
CA LYS A 78 -0.22 10.20 -3.92
C LYS A 78 -0.27 11.70 -3.67
N VAL A 79 0.87 12.27 -3.31
CA VAL A 79 1.06 13.72 -3.25
C VAL A 79 0.99 14.37 -4.65
N SER A 80 0.61 15.64 -4.74
CA SER A 80 0.46 16.33 -6.04
C SER A 80 1.78 16.50 -6.79
N ASN A 81 1.75 16.50 -8.13
CA ASN A 81 2.95 16.67 -8.96
C ASN A 81 3.68 18.02 -8.67
N LYS A 82 2.94 19.07 -8.28
CA LYS A 82 3.52 20.36 -7.88
C LYS A 82 4.36 20.24 -6.61
N GLN A 83 3.86 19.51 -5.62
CA GLN A 83 4.58 19.25 -4.37
C GLN A 83 5.81 18.37 -4.61
N ILE A 84 5.72 17.35 -5.45
CA ILE A 84 6.86 16.51 -5.86
C ILE A 84 7.97 17.38 -6.47
N ALA A 85 7.61 18.25 -7.42
CA ALA A 85 8.57 19.15 -8.06
C ALA A 85 9.23 20.12 -7.04
N SER A 86 8.44 20.67 -6.11
CA SER A 86 8.96 21.57 -5.07
C SER A 86 9.97 20.87 -4.15
N GLN A 87 9.71 19.62 -3.77
CA GLN A 87 10.60 18.83 -2.91
C GLN A 87 11.89 18.45 -3.63
N ARG A 88 11.78 18.03 -4.90
CA ARG A 88 12.95 17.73 -5.75
C ARG A 88 13.88 18.94 -5.89
N ASN A 89 13.35 20.14 -6.04
CA ASN A 89 14.18 21.35 -6.11
C ASN A 89 15.01 21.58 -4.83
N LEU A 90 14.49 21.21 -3.66
CA LEU A 90 15.24 21.29 -2.40
C LEU A 90 16.39 20.26 -2.34
N VAL A 91 16.21 19.12 -2.99
CA VAL A 91 17.21 18.04 -3.05
C VAL A 91 18.30 18.36 -4.09
N ASN A 92 17.94 18.95 -5.23
CA ASN A 92 18.87 19.27 -6.32
C ASN A 92 20.01 20.24 -5.92
N GLY A 93 19.82 21.03 -4.86
CA GLY A 93 20.86 21.90 -4.31
C GLY A 93 21.89 21.18 -3.43
N LEU A 94 21.74 19.87 -3.21
CA LEU A 94 22.59 19.08 -2.32
C LEU A 94 23.49 18.15 -3.13
N GLU A 95 24.76 18.08 -2.74
CA GLU A 95 25.66 17.02 -3.22
C GLU A 95 25.40 15.74 -2.42
N LEU A 96 24.84 14.73 -3.10
CA LEU A 96 24.32 13.51 -2.47
C LEU A 96 24.93 12.26 -3.09
N CYS A 97 25.25 11.28 -2.24
CA CYS A 97 25.61 9.92 -2.66
C CYS A 97 24.48 8.97 -2.28
N TRP A 98 23.93 8.27 -3.28
CA TRP A 98 22.78 7.39 -3.09
C TRP A 98 23.21 5.95 -2.78
N LYS A 99 22.49 5.31 -1.85
CA LYS A 99 22.45 3.85 -1.70
C LYS A 99 21.09 3.40 -2.16
N GLU A 100 21.04 2.44 -3.08
CA GLU A 100 19.81 2.03 -3.75
C GLU A 100 19.48 0.56 -3.55
N ALA A 101 18.18 0.28 -3.45
CA ALA A 101 17.60 -1.04 -3.61
C ALA A 101 16.57 -0.93 -4.74
N SER A 102 16.62 -1.86 -5.68
CA SER A 102 15.61 -1.97 -6.72
C SER A 102 15.00 -3.36 -6.69
N ALA A 103 13.70 -3.41 -6.52
CA ALA A 103 12.94 -4.60 -6.83
C ALA A 103 12.89 -4.81 -8.33
N GLU A 104 12.68 -6.05 -8.76
CA GLU A 104 12.23 -6.26 -10.14
C GLU A 104 10.89 -5.54 -10.31
N ILE A 105 10.92 -4.38 -10.99
CA ILE A 105 9.73 -3.82 -11.62
C ILE A 105 9.12 -4.98 -12.39
N HIS A 106 7.83 -5.23 -12.22
CA HIS A 106 7.19 -6.43 -12.72
C HIS A 106 7.31 -6.52 -14.26
N THR A 107 8.41 -7.10 -14.76
CA THR A 107 8.72 -7.19 -16.19
C THR A 107 8.09 -8.39 -16.86
N LYS A 108 7.37 -9.24 -16.12
CA LYS A 108 6.41 -10.18 -16.74
C LYS A 108 5.23 -9.47 -17.41
N ARG A 109 5.07 -8.16 -17.18
CA ARG A 109 4.24 -7.26 -17.99
C ARG A 109 4.95 -6.65 -19.20
N PHE A 110 6.27 -6.79 -19.31
CA PHE A 110 7.06 -6.40 -20.47
C PHE A 110 7.64 -7.65 -21.16
N PRO A 111 6.92 -8.29 -22.10
CA PRO A 111 7.63 -9.17 -23.01
C PRO A 111 8.63 -8.31 -23.77
N LYS A 112 9.90 -8.70 -23.68
CA LYS A 112 10.95 -8.24 -24.58
C LYS A 112 10.37 -8.28 -26.00
N ASN A 113 10.34 -7.12 -26.65
CA ASN A 113 9.89 -6.88 -28.02
C ASN A 113 8.37 -6.84 -28.25
N GLY A 114 7.88 -5.61 -28.42
CA GLY A 114 6.54 -5.30 -28.88
C GLY A 114 6.44 -3.84 -29.29
N ASN A 115 7.29 -3.41 -30.23
CA ASN A 115 7.30 -2.04 -30.74
C ASN A 115 6.02 -1.78 -31.56
N PHE A 116 5.00 -1.17 -30.95
CA PHE A 116 3.92 -0.57 -31.74
C PHE A 116 4.33 0.86 -32.13
N ARG A 117 4.81 1.02 -33.36
CA ARG A 117 4.98 2.35 -33.97
C ARG A 117 3.61 2.88 -34.39
N LYS A 118 3.11 3.90 -33.72
CA LYS A 118 2.19 4.87 -34.31
C LYS A 118 2.80 6.25 -34.09
N ASN A 119 3.45 6.78 -35.12
CA ASN A 119 3.89 8.18 -35.30
C ASN A 119 4.00 9.02 -34.01
N GLY A 120 4.97 8.71 -33.16
CA GLY A 120 5.19 9.35 -31.86
C GLY A 120 6.31 8.65 -31.06
N PRO A 121 6.68 9.16 -29.86
CA PRO A 121 7.66 8.51 -28.99
C PRO A 121 7.25 7.07 -28.67
N VAL A 122 8.23 6.17 -28.44
CA VAL A 122 7.97 4.75 -28.18
C VAL A 122 7.18 4.59 -26.88
N VAL A 123 5.90 4.27 -26.98
CA VAL A 123 5.04 3.95 -25.83
C VAL A 123 5.10 2.45 -25.56
N TRP A 124 5.54 2.08 -24.36
CA TRP A 124 5.64 0.68 -23.94
C TRP A 124 4.32 0.22 -23.32
N ILE A 125 3.51 -0.47 -24.11
CA ILE A 125 2.26 -1.08 -23.65
C ILE A 125 2.54 -2.49 -23.13
N CYS A 126 2.07 -2.79 -21.93
CA CYS A 126 2.14 -4.14 -21.38
C CYS A 126 1.26 -5.11 -22.18
N LYS A 127 1.81 -6.22 -22.70
CA LYS A 127 0.97 -7.22 -23.40
C LYS A 127 0.04 -8.02 -22.48
N ALA A 128 0.30 -8.05 -21.17
CA ALA A 128 -0.52 -8.78 -20.21
C ALA A 128 -1.76 -8.00 -19.75
N CYS A 129 -1.69 -6.67 -19.67
CA CYS A 129 -2.81 -5.83 -19.23
C CYS A 129 -3.22 -4.74 -20.24
N TRP A 130 -2.52 -4.63 -21.35
CA TRP A 130 -2.76 -3.66 -22.44
C TRP A 130 -2.74 -2.19 -22.00
N ILE A 131 -2.06 -1.88 -20.88
CA ILE A 131 -1.92 -0.53 -20.32
C ILE A 131 -0.43 -0.15 -20.32
N GLU A 132 -0.14 1.14 -20.46
CA GLU A 132 1.19 1.72 -20.26
C GLU A 132 1.55 1.74 -18.76
N HIS A 133 2.68 1.14 -18.40
CA HIS A 133 3.22 1.28 -17.03
C HIS A 133 4.14 2.48 -16.98
N VAL A 134 3.58 3.60 -16.57
CA VAL A 134 4.36 4.80 -16.25
C VAL A 134 4.72 4.74 -14.77
N SER A 135 5.89 5.25 -14.41
CA SER A 135 6.30 5.44 -13.02
C SER A 135 6.61 6.90 -12.78
N PHE A 136 6.49 7.35 -11.53
CA PHE A 136 7.00 8.64 -11.12
C PHE A 136 8.13 8.45 -10.12
N GLU A 137 9.06 9.38 -10.15
CA GLU A 137 10.16 9.46 -9.19
C GLU A 137 9.91 10.62 -8.24
N GLN A 138 10.22 10.41 -6.98
CA GLN A 138 10.06 11.40 -5.94
C GLN A 138 11.32 11.44 -5.08
N ASP A 139 11.77 12.65 -4.78
CA ASP A 139 12.89 12.92 -3.90
C ASP A 139 12.40 13.82 -2.76
N VAL A 140 12.67 13.44 -1.51
CA VAL A 140 12.27 14.20 -0.31
C VAL A 140 13.47 14.43 0.59
N PRO A 141 13.70 15.68 1.06
CA PRO A 141 14.74 15.94 2.03
C PRO A 141 14.32 15.43 3.42
N LEU A 142 15.25 14.84 4.16
CA LEU A 142 15.10 14.53 5.58
C LEU A 142 15.58 15.74 6.38
N GLN A 143 14.62 16.59 6.79
CA GLN A 143 14.91 17.77 7.60
C GLN A 143 15.18 17.36 9.06
N SER A 144 16.00 18.14 9.77
CA SER A 144 16.34 17.90 11.18
C SER A 144 15.15 17.98 12.14
N SER A 145 14.04 18.61 11.72
CA SER A 145 12.79 18.69 12.47
C SER A 145 11.95 17.42 12.40
N ILE A 146 12.25 16.49 11.48
CA ILE A 146 11.52 15.23 11.36
C ILE A 146 11.88 14.31 12.52
N ILE A 147 10.88 13.89 13.28
CA ILE A 147 11.03 13.08 14.49
C ILE A 147 10.53 11.64 14.30
N SER A 148 9.72 11.38 13.28
CA SER A 148 9.22 10.04 13.01
C SER A 148 8.89 9.79 11.54
N LEU A 149 8.81 8.51 11.17
CA LEU A 149 8.37 8.04 9.87
C LEU A 149 7.11 7.19 10.06
N ALA A 150 6.02 7.48 9.35
CA ALA A 150 4.85 6.61 9.29
C ALA A 150 4.85 5.80 7.99
N VAL A 151 5.26 4.54 8.09
CA VAL A 151 5.42 3.62 6.94
C VAL A 151 4.08 3.02 6.56
N SER A 152 3.65 3.21 5.31
CA SER A 152 2.41 2.64 4.77
C SER A 152 2.64 1.22 4.28
N ILE A 153 1.84 0.28 4.79
CA ILE A 153 1.91 -1.14 4.46
C ILE A 153 0.59 -1.57 3.83
N MET A 154 0.65 -2.12 2.64
CA MET A 154 -0.49 -2.72 1.96
C MET A 154 -0.33 -4.24 1.96
N TRP A 155 -1.40 -4.97 2.25
CA TRP A 155 -1.42 -6.41 2.05
C TRP A 155 -1.88 -6.72 0.63
N GLU A 156 -1.32 -7.70 -0.06
CA GLU A 156 -1.87 -8.27 -1.29
C GLU A 156 -1.83 -9.79 -1.14
N ALA A 157 -3.00 -10.38 -0.88
CA ALA A 157 -3.16 -11.76 -0.43
C ALA A 157 -2.27 -12.08 0.80
N GLU A 158 -1.22 -12.88 0.62
CA GLU A 158 -0.32 -13.36 1.68
C GLU A 158 1.00 -12.57 1.76
N GLN A 159 1.10 -11.47 1.01
CA GLN A 159 2.33 -10.67 0.91
C GLN A 159 2.06 -9.24 1.36
N THR A 160 3.07 -8.60 1.92
CA THR A 160 3.02 -7.18 2.27
C THR A 160 3.83 -6.38 1.27
N PHE A 161 3.43 -5.14 1.03
CA PHE A 161 4.15 -4.19 0.20
C PHE A 161 4.29 -2.86 0.92
N ILE A 162 5.50 -2.30 0.91
CA ILE A 162 5.76 -0.96 1.38
C ILE A 162 5.42 0.01 0.24
N THR A 163 4.36 0.79 0.41
CA THR A 163 3.86 1.67 -0.64
C THR A 163 4.45 3.08 -0.57
N GLY A 164 4.98 3.45 0.60
CA GLY A 164 5.50 4.78 0.89
C GLY A 164 5.60 5.04 2.39
N PHE A 165 6.00 6.24 2.77
CA PHE A 165 5.98 6.68 4.16
C PHE A 165 5.76 8.19 4.26
N ASP A 166 5.28 8.63 5.42
CA ASP A 166 5.20 10.05 5.75
C ASP A 166 6.30 10.42 6.73
N LEU A 167 7.06 11.47 6.43
CA LEU A 167 8.02 12.09 7.35
C LEU A 167 7.25 13.08 8.21
N LEU A 168 7.30 12.90 9.53
CA LEU A 168 6.50 13.65 10.49
C LEU A 168 7.38 14.52 11.40
N SER A 169 7.01 15.78 11.52
CA SER A 169 7.43 16.68 12.61
C SER A 169 6.20 17.15 13.39
N ALA A 170 6.39 18.05 14.37
CA ALA A 170 5.29 18.67 15.09
C ALA A 170 4.29 19.39 14.16
N ASP A 171 4.80 20.09 13.14
CA ASP A 171 4.00 20.99 12.30
C ASP A 171 3.91 20.55 10.83
N THR A 172 4.73 19.57 10.43
CA THR A 172 4.85 19.17 9.02
C THR A 172 4.68 17.69 8.81
N ARG A 173 4.02 17.36 7.70
CA ARG A 173 3.90 16.01 7.16
C ARG A 173 4.31 16.01 5.70
N ILE A 174 5.42 15.36 5.40
CA ILE A 174 5.93 15.21 4.04
C ILE A 174 5.63 13.79 3.58
N ASN A 175 4.80 13.65 2.56
CA ASN A 175 4.46 12.35 1.99
C ASN A 175 5.50 11.90 0.97
N PHE A 176 5.93 10.64 1.05
CA PHE A 176 6.84 9.98 0.11
C PHE A 176 6.21 8.68 -0.42
N GLY A 177 6.00 8.60 -1.72
CA GLY A 177 5.31 7.48 -2.36
C GLY A 177 3.79 7.53 -2.20
N TYR A 178 3.18 6.37 -1.96
CA TYR A 178 1.74 6.23 -1.76
C TYR A 178 1.42 6.06 -0.27
N ARG A 179 0.49 6.90 0.20
CA ARG A 179 -0.06 6.82 1.56
C ARG A 179 -1.28 5.92 1.61
N LEU A 180 -1.29 5.02 2.59
CA LEU A 180 -2.46 4.25 2.98
C LEU A 180 -2.95 4.70 4.37
N PRO A 181 -4.04 5.47 4.47
CA PRO A 181 -4.60 5.87 5.76
C PRO A 181 -5.03 4.67 6.59
N GLY A 182 -4.72 4.67 7.89
CA GLY A 182 -5.16 3.63 8.83
C GLY A 182 -4.25 2.41 8.94
N THR A 183 -3.36 2.19 7.96
CA THR A 183 -2.44 1.04 7.94
C THR A 183 -0.99 1.53 7.88
N GLN A 184 -0.60 2.31 8.90
CA GLN A 184 0.76 2.85 9.00
C GLN A 184 1.46 2.36 10.27
N VAL A 185 2.73 2.01 10.15
CA VAL A 185 3.60 1.68 11.27
C VAL A 185 4.55 2.84 11.53
N LEU A 186 4.56 3.34 12.77
CA LEU A 186 5.40 4.45 13.19
C LEU A 186 6.81 3.97 13.52
N ILE A 187 7.81 4.66 12.98
CA ILE A 187 9.21 4.56 13.37
C ILE A 187 9.57 5.86 14.07
N ASP A 188 9.89 5.78 15.35
CA ASP A 188 10.46 6.90 16.08
C ASP A 188 11.95 7.04 15.78
N ILE A 189 12.34 8.23 15.35
CA ILE A 189 13.72 8.60 15.04
C ILE A 189 14.20 9.81 15.87
N HIS A 190 13.41 10.31 16.83
CA HIS A 190 13.71 11.51 17.60
C HIS A 190 15.00 11.37 18.40
N ASP A 191 15.05 10.35 19.27
CA ASP A 191 16.20 10.07 20.13
C ASP A 191 17.16 9.03 19.51
N ARG A 192 16.81 8.53 18.32
CA ARG A 192 17.52 7.44 17.65
C ARG A 192 17.94 7.88 16.26
N LYS A 193 19.23 8.07 16.09
CA LYS A 193 19.81 8.47 14.81
C LYS A 193 19.66 7.35 13.77
N LEU A 194 18.73 7.53 12.84
CA LEU A 194 18.51 6.64 11.71
C LEU A 194 19.72 6.68 10.76
N ARG A 195 20.29 5.50 10.48
CA ARG A 195 21.46 5.31 9.60
C ARG A 195 21.10 4.68 8.27
N GLY A 196 19.93 4.05 8.19
CA GLY A 196 19.42 3.50 6.95
C GLY A 196 18.43 2.38 7.20
N PHE A 197 18.32 1.47 6.23
CA PHE A 197 17.38 0.36 6.27
C PHE A 197 18.02 -0.94 5.79
N MET A 198 17.62 -2.06 6.38
CA MET A 198 17.62 -3.32 5.64
C MET A 198 16.32 -3.36 4.84
N VAL A 199 16.42 -3.62 3.54
CA VAL A 199 15.27 -3.62 2.63
C VAL A 199 15.14 -5.02 2.08
N ASP A 200 13.99 -5.65 2.31
CA ASP A 200 13.63 -6.91 1.71
C ASP A 200 12.69 -6.65 0.53
N PHE A 201 13.10 -7.12 -0.64
CA PHE A 201 12.41 -6.88 -1.88
C PHE A 201 12.39 -8.15 -2.72
N GLY A 202 11.35 -8.26 -3.54
CA GLY A 202 11.13 -9.44 -4.35
C GLY A 202 10.47 -9.06 -5.66
N LYS A 203 9.65 -9.96 -6.18
CA LYS A 203 8.79 -9.60 -7.31
C LYS A 203 7.85 -8.48 -6.90
N CYS A 204 7.66 -7.52 -7.81
CA CYS A 204 6.64 -6.48 -7.72
C CYS A 204 6.87 -5.36 -6.68
N GLY A 205 7.97 -5.36 -5.92
CA GLY A 205 8.26 -4.23 -5.03
C GLY A 205 9.05 -4.60 -3.78
N ILE A 206 9.02 -3.66 -2.84
CA ILE A 206 9.60 -3.78 -1.51
C ILE A 206 8.55 -4.40 -0.60
N HIS A 207 8.90 -5.50 0.06
CA HIS A 207 7.96 -6.27 0.89
C HIS A 207 8.06 -5.92 2.36
N ALA A 208 9.29 -5.66 2.82
CA ALA A 208 9.53 -5.25 4.17
C ALA A 208 10.76 -4.33 4.26
N ILE A 209 10.76 -3.48 5.28
CA ILE A 209 11.93 -2.67 5.65
C ILE A 209 12.20 -2.81 7.13
N ARG A 210 13.47 -2.68 7.52
CA ARG A 210 13.91 -2.71 8.90
C ARG A 210 14.82 -1.51 9.17
N PRO A 211 14.39 -0.51 9.96
CA PRO A 211 15.22 0.65 10.24
C PRO A 211 16.48 0.27 11.02
N ILE A 212 17.61 0.85 10.65
CA ILE A 212 18.91 0.61 11.28
C ILE A 212 19.35 1.91 11.94
N PHE A 213 19.63 1.84 13.23
CA PHE A 213 20.03 2.97 14.06
C PHE A 213 21.50 2.88 14.47
N ASN A 214 22.09 4.00 14.89
CA ASN A 214 23.50 4.06 15.28
C ASN A 214 23.83 3.24 16.56
N THR A 215 22.83 2.92 17.39
CA THR A 215 23.02 2.21 18.67
C THR A 215 23.30 0.71 18.51
N GLY A 216 23.36 0.19 17.28
CA GLY A 216 23.47 -1.26 17.03
C GLY A 216 22.17 -2.03 17.32
N ASP A 217 21.13 -1.35 17.81
CA ASP A 217 19.81 -1.93 18.00
C ASP A 217 19.21 -2.35 16.67
N THR A 218 18.93 -3.64 16.54
CA THR A 218 18.20 -4.15 15.41
C THR A 218 16.70 -4.04 15.69
N SER A 219 16.03 -3.08 15.04
CA SER A 219 14.57 -2.89 15.12
C SER A 219 13.81 -4.11 14.59
N SER A 220 12.49 -4.19 14.72
CA SER A 220 11.72 -5.24 14.04
C SER A 220 11.52 -4.93 12.56
N TRP A 221 11.28 -5.98 11.75
CA TRP A 221 10.81 -5.79 10.38
C TRP A 221 9.43 -5.12 10.37
N ILE A 222 9.26 -4.21 9.42
CA ILE A 222 8.00 -3.55 9.08
C ILE A 222 7.56 -4.15 7.76
N GLY A 223 6.41 -4.82 7.77
CA GLY A 223 6.03 -5.76 6.72
C GLY A 223 6.60 -7.16 6.97
N GLN A 224 6.31 -8.08 6.06
CA GLN A 224 6.70 -9.47 6.11
C GLN A 224 7.83 -9.72 5.09
N PRO A 225 9.08 -9.93 5.55
CA PRO A 225 10.16 -10.27 4.64
C PRO A 225 9.89 -11.64 4.00
N GLY A 226 10.29 -11.81 2.75
CA GLY A 226 10.08 -13.07 2.05
C GLY A 226 11.05 -14.13 2.53
N GLY A 227 10.52 -15.25 3.01
CA GLY A 227 11.32 -16.37 3.52
C GLY A 227 11.84 -17.34 2.46
N ASN A 228 11.70 -17.04 1.17
CA ASN A 228 12.08 -17.95 0.09
C ASN A 228 13.14 -17.36 -0.85
N ALA A 229 13.79 -18.21 -1.64
CA ALA A 229 14.93 -17.85 -2.49
C ALA A 229 14.64 -16.79 -3.58
N SER A 230 13.38 -16.41 -3.80
CA SER A 230 13.02 -15.37 -4.77
C SER A 230 13.09 -13.94 -4.22
N TYR A 231 13.33 -13.80 -2.92
CA TYR A 231 13.51 -12.51 -2.25
C TYR A 231 14.99 -12.21 -2.05
N LYS A 232 15.30 -10.92 -2.06
CA LYS A 232 16.64 -10.40 -1.79
C LYS A 232 16.52 -9.35 -0.71
N SER A 233 17.48 -9.39 0.20
CA SER A 233 17.65 -8.38 1.23
C SER A 233 18.94 -7.61 0.97
N VAL A 234 18.86 -6.28 1.03
CA VAL A 234 20.04 -5.40 0.90
C VAL A 234 20.09 -4.41 2.06
N LYS A 235 21.30 -4.08 2.49
CA LYS A 235 21.56 -3.10 3.55
C LYS A 235 21.88 -1.74 2.93
N LEU A 236 20.93 -0.80 3.03
CA LEU A 236 21.09 0.59 2.64
C LEU A 236 21.47 1.41 3.86
N VAL A 237 22.74 1.37 4.26
CA VAL A 237 23.24 2.12 5.42
C VAL A 237 24.31 3.11 4.99
N LEU A 238 24.21 4.32 5.52
CA LEU A 238 25.16 5.40 5.28
C LEU A 238 26.11 5.56 6.48
N ASP A 239 27.34 5.98 6.17
CA ASP A 239 28.35 6.36 7.16
C ASP A 239 28.09 7.75 7.76
N GLN A 240 27.36 8.57 7.01
CA GLN A 240 26.89 9.90 7.37
C GLN A 240 25.38 9.92 7.56
N ASP A 241 24.87 11.08 7.93
CA ASP A 241 23.45 11.30 8.20
C ASP A 241 22.66 11.22 6.90
N ILE A 242 21.49 10.59 6.97
CA ILE A 242 20.57 10.55 5.84
C ILE A 242 20.07 11.98 5.59
N LYS A 243 20.33 12.50 4.40
CA LYS A 243 19.89 13.85 4.00
C LYS A 243 18.60 13.85 3.17
N ALA A 244 18.32 12.76 2.46
CA ALA A 244 17.17 12.66 1.57
C ALA A 244 16.79 11.20 1.32
N PHE A 245 15.55 10.99 0.90
CA PHE A 245 15.05 9.75 0.32
C PHE A 245 14.72 9.97 -1.14
N SER A 246 15.00 8.97 -1.97
CA SER A 246 14.62 8.92 -3.38
C SER A 246 13.91 7.59 -3.64
N GLY A 247 12.86 7.63 -4.45
CA GLY A 247 12.02 6.47 -4.71
C GLY A 247 11.31 6.56 -6.05
N LYS A 248 11.05 5.39 -6.63
CA LYS A 248 10.34 5.23 -7.89
C LYS A 248 9.10 4.39 -7.67
N PHE A 249 7.97 4.89 -8.13
CA PHE A 249 6.65 4.33 -7.84
C PHE A 249 5.83 4.16 -9.12
N ASP A 250 5.12 3.04 -9.23
CA ASP A 250 4.20 2.80 -10.36
C ASP A 250 3.02 3.77 -10.32
N LEU A 251 2.67 4.37 -11.45
CA LEU A 251 1.49 5.22 -11.55
C LEU A 251 0.21 4.37 -11.56
N ASN A 252 -0.66 4.62 -10.59
CA ASN A 252 -2.04 4.16 -10.65
C ASN A 252 -2.80 5.00 -11.70
N SER A 253 -2.94 4.48 -12.91
CA SER A 253 -3.42 5.19 -14.11
C SER A 253 -4.91 5.62 -14.11
N ARG A 254 -5.60 5.63 -12.96
CA ARG A 254 -7.07 5.83 -12.92
C ARG A 254 -7.59 7.19 -12.48
N HIS A 255 -6.78 8.18 -12.13
CA HIS A 255 -7.31 9.52 -11.76
C HIS A 255 -6.44 10.70 -12.22
N GLU A 256 -6.09 10.74 -13.50
CA GLU A 256 -5.82 12.02 -14.19
C GLU A 256 -6.89 12.24 -15.27
N GLY A 257 -8.16 12.11 -14.84
CA GLY A 257 -9.32 12.56 -15.59
C GLY A 257 -9.70 13.95 -15.09
N ASN A 258 -9.52 14.96 -15.92
CA ASN A 258 -10.01 16.31 -15.74
C ASN A 258 -11.46 16.29 -15.22
N ARG A 259 -11.69 16.93 -14.08
CA ARG A 259 -12.95 17.63 -13.79
C ARG A 259 -12.69 19.11 -13.91
#